data_AF-A0A954JPT8-F1
#
_entry.id   AF-A0A954JPT8-F1
#
_cell.length_a   1.000
_cell.length_b   1.000
_cell.length_c   1.000
_cell.angle_alpha   90.00
_cell.angle_beta   90.00
_cell.angle_gamma   90.00
#
_symmetry.space_group_name_H-M   'P 1'
#
loop_
_entity.id
_entity.type
_entity.pdbx_description
1 polymer ?
#
loop_
_entity_poly.entity_id
_entity_poly.type
_entity_poly.pdbx_seq_one_letter_code
_entity_poly.pdbx_strand_id
1 'polypeptide(L)'
;MRWLVLAWIFVACSSGSEPGQEFALEGFRPLAGQEILLNEPLSLTFSRDLDPSSITPSNLRVEDEDGRPCAGEWRLQGRRWLRFWPRTVTGANLLGGGYRPGRRHVVHVVGFPAVGGLRALDGEPLDRCYRVSFQVCDPGPEDPAFLDFSPNGSEPLMVGVHPGGLRAPIQEGQPIRMWCAEPLDPRSLHSEDFSIWFHPWNARKGQPGSSLYSPVRVALVQNRHSDLLLQNEAAAILECTPQVPLDPLLHGQFSLRVNRDARLVDFGGHSPWPPAGATGPRFEFYFKLEPQDAQGQSQLRLEFLDRENLSSQEVPWADGEVELERGRLTVALPTCSGTGADGDRQLLGEALESDLHA
;
A
#
# COMPACT_ATOMS: atom_id res chain seq x y z
N MET A 1 -55.20 -10.04 36.01
CA MET A 1 -53.85 -10.21 35.43
C MET A 1 -53.88 -9.53 34.07
N ARG A 2 -53.48 -8.25 34.01
CA ARG A 2 -53.57 -7.38 32.81
C ARG A 2 -52.23 -7.43 32.08
N TRP A 3 -52.23 -7.87 30.83
CA TRP A 3 -51.06 -7.82 29.95
C TRP A 3 -51.03 -6.48 29.20
N LEU A 4 -49.96 -5.72 29.45
CA LEU A 4 -49.61 -4.47 28.77
C LEU A 4 -48.81 -4.84 27.51
N VAL A 5 -49.39 -4.62 26.33
CA VAL A 5 -48.69 -4.72 25.05
C VAL A 5 -47.98 -3.39 24.84
N LEU A 6 -46.65 -3.38 25.01
CA LEU A 6 -45.78 -2.25 24.71
C LEU A 6 -45.52 -2.23 23.19
N ALA A 7 -46.16 -1.30 22.49
CA ALA A 7 -45.87 -1.02 21.09
C ALA A 7 -44.56 -0.24 20.98
N TRP A 8 -43.52 -0.89 20.47
CA TRP A 8 -42.26 -0.25 20.08
C TRP A 8 -42.46 0.47 18.75
N ILE A 9 -42.56 1.80 18.80
CA ILE A 9 -42.51 2.66 17.62
C ILE A 9 -41.03 2.81 17.25
N PHE A 10 -40.59 2.08 16.22
CA PHE A 10 -39.34 2.38 15.54
C PHE A 10 -39.51 3.70 14.77
N VAL A 11 -39.12 4.81 15.40
CA VAL A 11 -38.92 6.08 14.70
C VAL A 11 -37.65 5.94 13.88
N ALA A 12 -37.79 5.51 12.62
CA ALA A 12 -36.75 5.65 11.64
C ALA A 12 -36.58 7.15 11.34
N CYS A 13 -35.58 7.77 11.96
CA CYS A 13 -35.14 9.11 11.60
C CYS A 13 -34.56 9.08 10.18
N SER A 14 -35.42 9.20 9.16
CA SER A 14 -34.98 9.64 7.85
C SER A 14 -34.63 11.12 7.98
N SER A 15 -33.34 11.46 7.98
CA SER A 15 -32.89 12.82 7.69
C SER A 15 -33.27 13.16 6.25
N GLY A 16 -34.54 13.52 6.06
CA GLY A 16 -35.09 13.95 4.79
C GLY A 16 -34.40 15.23 4.37
N SER A 17 -33.72 15.18 3.22
CA SER A 17 -33.32 16.36 2.46
C SER A 17 -34.51 17.30 2.33
N GLU A 18 -34.30 18.60 2.54
CA GLU A 18 -35.39 19.58 2.40
C GLU A 18 -36.00 19.47 1.00
N PRO A 19 -37.33 19.27 0.89
CA PRO A 19 -37.97 19.11 -0.39
C PRO A 19 -37.78 20.38 -1.22
N GLY A 20 -37.14 20.23 -2.40
CA GLY A 20 -36.93 21.30 -3.36
C GLY A 20 -35.47 21.77 -3.53
N GLN A 21 -34.51 21.22 -2.80
CA GLN A 21 -33.09 21.48 -3.08
C GLN A 21 -32.63 20.66 -4.29
N GLU A 22 -32.15 21.33 -5.34
CA GLU A 22 -31.57 20.72 -6.53
C GLU A 22 -30.27 19.97 -6.20
N PHE A 23 -30.08 18.77 -6.77
CA PHE A 23 -28.82 18.05 -6.64
C PHE A 23 -27.73 18.68 -7.52
N ALA A 24 -26.78 19.40 -6.91
CA ALA A 24 -25.77 20.19 -7.59
C ALA A 24 -24.39 20.03 -6.91
N LEU A 25 -23.33 20.30 -7.66
CA LEU A 25 -21.98 20.47 -7.11
C LEU A 25 -21.86 21.86 -6.49
N GLU A 26 -21.72 21.91 -5.16
CA GLU A 26 -21.61 23.15 -4.38
C GLU A 26 -20.17 23.64 -4.25
N GLY A 27 -19.22 22.71 -4.20
CA GLY A 27 -17.83 23.03 -3.91
C GLY A 27 -16.85 22.14 -4.65
N PHE A 28 -15.72 22.74 -5.05
CA PHE A 28 -14.56 22.06 -5.59
C PHE A 28 -13.30 22.62 -4.94
N ARG A 29 -12.42 21.73 -4.49
CA ARG A 29 -11.06 22.05 -4.03
C ARG A 29 -10.06 21.20 -4.82
N PRO A 30 -8.94 21.78 -5.28
CA PRO A 30 -8.47 23.17 -5.06
C PRO A 30 -9.32 24.22 -5.81
N LEU A 31 -9.17 25.52 -5.51
CA LEU A 31 -9.86 26.55 -6.30
C LEU A 31 -9.32 26.63 -7.73
N ALA A 32 -10.14 27.10 -8.66
CA ALA A 32 -9.69 27.34 -10.04
C ALA A 32 -8.49 28.31 -10.05
N GLY A 33 -7.40 27.89 -10.69
CA GLY A 33 -6.15 28.65 -10.78
C GLY A 33 -5.20 28.46 -9.58
N GLN A 34 -5.60 27.71 -8.56
CA GLN A 34 -4.68 27.29 -7.50
C GLN A 34 -3.83 26.11 -8.01
N GLU A 35 -2.53 26.19 -7.73
CA GLU A 35 -1.59 25.10 -7.96
C GLU A 35 -1.66 24.10 -6.79
N ILE A 36 -1.57 22.81 -7.10
CA ILE A 36 -1.59 21.73 -6.10
C ILE A 36 -0.36 20.85 -6.18
N LEU A 37 -0.09 20.16 -5.07
CA LEU A 37 1.01 19.20 -4.92
C LEU A 37 0.68 17.83 -5.55
N LEU A 38 1.70 17.02 -5.81
CA LEU A 38 1.58 15.77 -6.58
C LEU A 38 0.72 14.69 -5.91
N ASN A 39 0.53 14.77 -4.60
CA ASN A 39 -0.28 13.86 -3.79
C ASN A 39 -1.52 14.55 -3.20
N GLU A 40 -1.80 15.81 -3.55
CA GLU A 40 -2.90 16.56 -2.95
C GLU A 40 -4.27 16.05 -3.45
N PRO A 41 -5.20 15.66 -2.55
CA PRO A 41 -6.48 15.12 -2.95
C PRO A 41 -7.42 16.22 -3.45
N LEU A 42 -8.19 15.93 -4.50
CA LEU A 42 -9.29 16.80 -4.92
C LEU A 42 -10.50 16.55 -4.01
N SER A 43 -11.27 17.58 -3.68
CA SER A 43 -12.51 17.43 -2.91
C SER A 43 -13.68 18.06 -3.64
N LEU A 44 -14.74 17.28 -3.83
CA LEU A 44 -16.02 17.70 -4.40
C LEU A 44 -17.09 17.64 -3.30
N THR A 45 -17.86 18.72 -3.15
CA THR A 45 -18.96 18.82 -2.19
C THR A 45 -20.26 18.97 -2.96
N PHE A 46 -21.25 18.14 -2.63
CA PHE A 46 -22.56 18.15 -3.26
C PHE A 46 -23.65 18.63 -2.29
N SER A 47 -24.71 19.22 -2.85
CA SER A 47 -25.84 19.74 -2.06
C SER A 47 -26.62 18.64 -1.34
N ARG A 48 -26.55 17.41 -1.84
CA ARG A 48 -27.31 16.25 -1.34
C ARG A 48 -26.44 15.02 -1.23
N ASP A 49 -26.96 14.04 -0.50
CA ASP A 49 -26.32 12.74 -0.32
C ASP A 49 -26.18 12.04 -1.69
N LEU A 50 -24.95 11.67 -2.04
CA LEU A 50 -24.61 10.93 -3.25
C LEU A 50 -25.09 9.47 -3.15
N ASP A 51 -25.59 8.92 -4.25
CA ASP A 51 -25.75 7.48 -4.43
C ASP A 51 -24.39 6.86 -4.80
N PRO A 52 -23.78 6.02 -3.93
CA PRO A 52 -22.49 5.40 -4.22
C PRO A 52 -22.51 4.51 -5.47
N SER A 53 -23.65 3.91 -5.81
CA SER A 53 -23.79 3.05 -7.00
C SER A 53 -23.74 3.85 -8.30
N SER A 54 -24.00 5.16 -8.23
CA SER A 54 -23.88 6.07 -9.36
C SER A 54 -22.45 6.52 -9.64
N ILE A 55 -21.48 6.28 -8.75
CA ILE A 55 -20.10 6.74 -8.93
C ILE A 55 -19.35 5.76 -9.82
N THR A 56 -19.06 6.15 -11.07
CA THR A 56 -18.37 5.29 -12.03
C THR A 56 -17.24 6.03 -12.76
N PRO A 57 -16.22 5.34 -13.29
CA PRO A 57 -15.19 5.98 -14.11
C PRO A 57 -15.73 6.71 -15.36
N SER A 58 -16.91 6.31 -15.85
CA SER A 58 -17.53 6.93 -17.02
C SER A 58 -18.13 8.31 -16.75
N ASN A 59 -18.62 8.55 -15.52
CA ASN A 59 -19.25 9.81 -15.12
C ASN A 59 -18.39 10.67 -14.20
N LEU A 60 -17.30 10.12 -13.67
CA LEU A 60 -16.37 10.85 -12.84
C LEU A 60 -14.94 10.43 -13.12
N ARG A 61 -14.16 11.35 -13.70
CA ARG A 61 -12.76 11.09 -14.06
C ARG A 61 -11.92 12.35 -14.01
N VAL A 62 -10.62 12.15 -13.85
CA VAL A 62 -9.59 13.18 -13.93
C VAL A 62 -8.70 12.87 -15.13
N GLU A 63 -8.45 13.85 -15.97
CA GLU A 63 -7.62 13.71 -17.17
C GLU A 63 -6.52 14.78 -17.19
N ASP A 64 -5.39 14.45 -17.80
CA ASP A 64 -4.37 15.44 -18.19
C ASP A 64 -4.82 16.27 -19.40
N GLU A 65 -4.06 17.30 -19.76
CA GLU A 65 -4.34 18.16 -20.91
C GLU A 65 -4.33 17.42 -22.27
N ASP A 66 -3.70 16.24 -22.35
CA ASP A 66 -3.70 15.38 -23.53
C ASP A 66 -4.91 14.42 -23.54
N GLY A 67 -5.80 14.50 -22.55
CA GLY A 67 -6.98 13.64 -22.39
C GLY A 67 -6.66 12.26 -21.84
N ARG A 68 -5.47 12.03 -21.27
CA ARG A 68 -5.13 10.75 -20.64
C ARG A 68 -5.71 10.69 -19.23
N PRO A 69 -6.31 9.56 -18.82
CA PRO A 69 -6.84 9.43 -17.48
C PRO A 69 -5.71 9.45 -16.43
N CYS A 70 -5.93 10.19 -15.35
CA CYS A 70 -5.08 10.16 -14.16
C CYS A 70 -5.36 8.91 -13.34
N ALA A 71 -4.30 8.20 -12.96
CA ALA A 71 -4.42 7.09 -12.02
C ALA A 71 -4.70 7.60 -10.61
N GLY A 72 -5.66 6.99 -9.92
CA GLY A 72 -6.02 7.32 -8.56
C GLY A 72 -7.29 6.61 -8.12
N GLU A 73 -7.82 6.98 -6.97
CA GLU A 73 -9.04 6.40 -6.41
C GLU A 73 -10.00 7.48 -5.94
N TRP A 74 -11.29 7.29 -6.21
CA TRP A 74 -12.36 8.09 -5.66
C TRP A 74 -12.87 7.45 -4.36
N ARG A 75 -12.94 8.22 -3.28
CA ARG A 75 -13.49 7.80 -2.00
C ARG A 75 -14.58 8.75 -1.54
N LEU A 76 -15.75 8.20 -1.28
CA LEU A 76 -16.83 8.93 -0.63
C LEU A 76 -16.49 9.09 0.86
N GLN A 77 -16.40 10.33 1.32
CA GLN A 77 -16.24 10.69 2.74
C GLN A 77 -17.59 11.18 3.27
N GLY A 78 -18.16 10.45 4.22
CA GLY A 78 -19.54 10.70 4.66
C GLY A 78 -20.53 10.38 3.55
N ARG A 79 -21.43 11.31 3.21
CA ARG A 79 -22.45 11.11 2.18
C ARG A 79 -22.45 12.16 1.06
N ARG A 80 -21.77 13.29 1.25
CA ARG A 80 -21.81 14.43 0.32
C ARG A 80 -20.44 14.88 -0.18
N TRP A 81 -19.37 14.29 0.35
CA TRP A 81 -18.00 14.67 0.00
C TRP A 81 -17.35 13.54 -0.75
N LEU A 82 -16.81 13.85 -1.92
CA LEU A 82 -16.11 12.90 -2.76
C LEU A 82 -14.68 13.36 -2.93
N ARG A 83 -13.72 12.51 -2.56
CA ARG A 83 -12.30 12.82 -2.67
C ARG A 83 -11.60 11.97 -3.70
N PHE A 84 -10.81 12.60 -4.57
CA PHE A 84 -9.90 11.89 -5.47
C PHE A 84 -8.51 11.87 -4.86
N TRP A 85 -7.97 10.68 -4.63
CA TRP A 85 -6.62 10.47 -4.18
C TRP A 85 -5.77 10.03 -5.38
N PRO A 86 -4.84 10.87 -5.87
CA PRO A 86 -3.99 10.49 -6.99
C PRO A 86 -3.11 9.30 -6.61
N ARG A 87 -2.73 8.46 -7.57
CA ARG A 87 -1.66 7.49 -7.36
C ARG A 87 -0.40 8.25 -6.97
N THR A 88 0.26 7.81 -5.90
CA THR A 88 1.49 8.43 -5.44
C THR A 88 2.69 8.08 -6.31
N VAL A 89 3.69 8.95 -6.27
CA VAL A 89 4.93 8.78 -7.03
C VAL A 89 5.87 7.82 -6.30
N THR A 90 6.47 6.89 -7.05
CA THR A 90 7.52 5.99 -6.56
C THR A 90 8.90 6.25 -7.15
N GLY A 91 8.99 6.96 -8.29
CA GLY A 91 10.25 7.27 -8.97
C GLY A 91 10.73 8.70 -8.79
N ALA A 92 12.04 8.92 -8.71
CA ALA A 92 12.66 10.23 -8.51
C ALA A 92 12.35 11.25 -9.63
N ASN A 93 11.95 10.80 -10.83
CA ASN A 93 11.56 11.67 -11.93
C ASN A 93 10.14 12.23 -11.82
N LEU A 94 9.36 11.81 -10.81
CA LEU A 94 7.99 12.27 -10.53
C LEU A 94 6.92 11.89 -11.58
N LEU A 95 7.28 11.22 -12.67
CA LEU A 95 6.36 10.94 -13.79
C LEU A 95 5.43 9.74 -13.58
N GLY A 96 5.73 8.90 -12.58
CA GLY A 96 4.97 7.66 -12.31
C GLY A 96 3.69 7.83 -11.48
N GLY A 97 3.40 9.06 -11.02
CA GLY A 97 2.23 9.37 -10.22
C GLY A 97 0.93 9.50 -11.02
N GLY A 98 -0.17 9.75 -10.31
CA GLY A 98 -1.47 10.05 -10.89
C GLY A 98 -1.52 11.41 -11.57
N TYR A 99 -0.86 12.40 -10.95
CA TYR A 99 -0.65 13.73 -11.52
C TYR A 99 0.72 13.83 -12.17
N ARG A 100 0.77 14.56 -13.29
CA ARG A 100 2.03 14.91 -13.96
C ARG A 100 2.50 16.30 -13.51
N PRO A 101 3.79 16.45 -13.12
CA PRO A 101 4.34 17.76 -12.75
C PRO A 101 4.17 18.80 -13.86
N GLY A 102 3.87 20.05 -13.47
CA GLY A 102 3.74 21.19 -14.38
C GLY A 102 2.58 21.13 -15.38
N ARG A 103 1.71 20.13 -15.28
CA ARG A 103 0.61 19.93 -16.23
C ARG A 103 -0.73 20.41 -15.69
N ARG A 104 -1.54 20.94 -16.60
CA ARG A 104 -2.95 21.20 -16.33
C ARG A 104 -3.73 19.90 -16.40
N HIS A 105 -4.66 19.75 -15.47
CA HIS A 105 -5.56 18.62 -15.40
C HIS A 105 -7.01 19.10 -15.33
N VAL A 106 -7.94 18.20 -15.64
CA VAL A 106 -9.37 18.49 -15.70
C VAL A 106 -10.15 17.37 -15.01
N VAL A 107 -11.02 17.76 -14.09
CA VAL A 107 -12.06 16.88 -13.53
C VAL A 107 -13.32 17.00 -14.38
N HIS A 108 -13.82 15.86 -14.81
CA HIS A 108 -15.08 15.70 -15.50
C HIS A 108 -16.09 15.09 -14.54
N VAL A 109 -17.18 15.81 -14.28
CA VAL A 109 -18.33 15.33 -13.50
C VAL A 109 -19.53 15.33 -14.43
N VAL A 110 -20.07 14.16 -14.74
CA VAL A 110 -21.20 14.02 -15.67
C VAL A 110 -22.50 14.04 -14.88
N GLY A 111 -23.39 14.97 -15.24
CA GLY A 111 -24.75 15.07 -14.72
C GLY A 111 -25.78 15.02 -15.85
N PHE A 112 -26.95 15.62 -15.62
CA PHE A 112 -28.02 15.73 -16.59
C PHE A 112 -27.56 16.49 -17.85
N PRO A 113 -28.02 16.11 -19.06
CA PRO A 113 -29.03 15.09 -19.38
C PRO A 113 -28.50 13.65 -19.53
N ALA A 114 -27.26 13.35 -19.12
CA ALA A 114 -26.72 12.01 -19.29
C ALA A 114 -27.43 11.00 -18.37
N VAL A 115 -27.96 9.92 -18.96
CA VAL A 115 -28.68 8.87 -18.23
C VAL A 115 -27.79 8.17 -17.19
N GLY A 116 -26.48 8.07 -17.48
CA GLY A 116 -25.47 7.51 -16.57
C GLY A 116 -24.72 8.53 -15.71
N GLY A 117 -25.23 9.75 -15.57
CA GLY A 117 -24.61 10.77 -14.71
C GLY A 117 -24.67 10.42 -13.22
N LEU A 118 -23.95 11.19 -12.41
CA LEU A 118 -24.03 11.10 -10.94
C LEU A 118 -25.46 11.36 -10.46
N ARG A 119 -25.84 10.67 -9.39
CA ARG A 119 -27.18 10.77 -8.79
C ARG A 119 -27.09 10.99 -7.28
N ALA A 120 -28.11 11.66 -6.75
CA ALA A 120 -28.39 11.68 -5.33
C ALA A 120 -28.98 10.33 -4.88
N LEU A 121 -28.99 10.09 -3.57
CA LEU A 121 -29.48 8.85 -2.96
C LEU A 121 -30.95 8.52 -3.29
N ASP A 122 -31.76 9.53 -3.59
CA ASP A 122 -33.16 9.39 -4.03
C ASP A 122 -33.32 9.22 -5.55
N GLY A 123 -32.21 9.15 -6.29
CA GLY A 123 -32.16 8.93 -7.73
C GLY A 123 -32.18 10.19 -8.58
N GLU A 124 -32.32 11.39 -7.98
CA GLU A 124 -32.28 12.67 -8.70
C GLU A 124 -30.91 12.84 -9.40
N PRO A 125 -30.87 13.13 -10.71
CA PRO A 125 -29.62 13.33 -11.41
C PRO A 125 -28.96 14.65 -11.01
N LEU A 126 -27.63 14.71 -11.07
CA LEU A 126 -26.90 15.97 -10.91
C LEU A 126 -27.40 16.98 -11.96
N ASP A 127 -27.69 18.21 -11.56
CA ASP A 127 -28.31 19.27 -12.36
C ASP A 127 -27.68 19.47 -13.75
N ARG A 128 -26.34 19.35 -13.84
CA ARG A 128 -25.56 19.54 -15.06
C ARG A 128 -24.22 18.83 -15.01
N CYS A 129 -23.53 18.85 -16.15
CA CYS A 129 -22.12 18.44 -16.21
C CYS A 129 -21.20 19.55 -15.72
N TYR A 130 -20.16 19.20 -14.97
CA TYR A 130 -19.11 20.09 -14.54
C TYR A 130 -17.77 19.71 -15.16
N ARG A 131 -17.00 20.73 -15.55
CA ARG A 131 -15.63 20.60 -16.03
C ARG A 131 -14.77 21.60 -15.29
N VAL A 132 -13.92 21.11 -14.40
CA VAL A 132 -13.10 21.97 -13.53
C VAL A 132 -11.63 21.68 -13.78
N SER A 133 -10.85 22.72 -14.07
CA SER A 133 -9.42 22.57 -14.32
C SER A 133 -8.58 23.04 -13.14
N PHE A 134 -7.47 22.37 -12.89
CA PHE A 134 -6.47 22.75 -11.90
C PHE A 134 -5.05 22.58 -12.46
N GLN A 135 -4.08 23.21 -11.82
CA GLN A 135 -2.67 23.14 -12.20
C GLN A 135 -1.92 22.33 -11.16
N VAL A 136 -1.06 21.42 -11.61
CA VAL A 136 -0.15 20.68 -10.73
C VAL A 136 1.20 21.38 -10.72
N CYS A 137 1.85 21.44 -9.56
CA CYS A 137 3.15 22.06 -9.41
C CYS A 137 4.21 21.41 -10.29
N ASP A 138 5.21 22.19 -10.69
CA ASP A 138 6.44 21.70 -11.34
C ASP A 138 7.62 21.89 -10.37
N PRO A 139 7.74 21.02 -9.35
CA PRO A 139 8.65 21.27 -8.26
C PRO A 139 10.09 21.11 -8.73
N GLY A 140 10.93 22.12 -8.46
CA GLY A 140 12.37 22.00 -8.54
C GLY A 140 12.93 21.04 -7.48
N PRO A 141 14.25 20.84 -7.45
CA PRO A 141 14.90 19.89 -6.52
C PRO A 141 14.62 20.18 -5.04
N GLU A 142 14.55 21.45 -4.68
CA GLU A 142 14.36 21.92 -3.30
C GLU A 142 12.90 22.33 -3.00
N ASP A 143 12.04 22.37 -4.03
CA ASP A 143 10.65 22.79 -3.86
C ASP A 143 9.81 21.65 -3.26
N PRO A 144 8.83 21.97 -2.40
CA PRO A 144 7.89 20.98 -1.90
C PRO A 144 7.07 20.41 -3.06
N ALA A 145 7.18 19.10 -3.25
CA ALA A 145 6.44 18.36 -4.28
C ALA A 145 5.19 17.68 -3.72
N PHE A 146 5.13 17.50 -2.39
CA PHE A 146 4.16 16.67 -1.71
C PHE A 146 3.59 17.40 -0.48
N LEU A 147 2.29 17.21 -0.26
CA LEU A 147 1.59 17.58 0.96
C LEU A 147 1.91 16.54 2.04
N ASP A 148 2.36 17.01 3.20
CA ASP A 148 2.55 16.18 4.38
C ASP A 148 1.28 16.14 5.23
N PHE A 149 0.79 14.94 5.51
CA PHE A 149 -0.41 14.69 6.34
C PHE A 149 -0.05 14.41 7.80
N SER A 150 1.24 14.24 8.13
CA SER A 150 1.75 14.03 9.48
C SER A 150 2.85 15.04 9.85
N PRO A 151 2.58 16.36 9.80
CA PRO A 151 3.59 17.43 9.93
C PRO A 151 4.36 17.47 11.26
N ASN A 152 3.89 16.73 12.27
CA ASN A 152 4.55 16.65 13.59
C ASN A 152 5.17 15.27 13.84
N GLY A 153 5.08 14.36 12.88
CA GLY A 153 5.56 12.99 12.93
C GLY A 153 6.84 12.83 12.13
N SER A 154 7.67 11.90 12.57
CA SER A 154 8.58 11.21 11.67
C SER A 154 8.62 9.76 12.13
N GLU A 155 8.20 8.84 11.26
CA GLU A 155 8.18 7.43 11.58
C GLU A 155 9.48 6.75 11.11
N PRO A 156 10.12 5.94 11.97
CA PRO A 156 11.40 5.35 11.61
C PRO A 156 11.23 4.29 10.52
N LEU A 157 12.20 4.24 9.61
CA LEU A 157 12.32 3.16 8.65
C LEU A 157 12.73 1.88 9.38
N MET A 158 11.90 0.85 9.23
CA MET A 158 12.06 -0.45 9.88
C MET A 158 12.46 -1.51 8.85
N VAL A 159 13.20 -2.54 9.27
CA VAL A 159 13.62 -3.66 8.41
C VAL A 159 12.99 -4.97 8.86
N GLY A 160 12.53 -5.75 7.88
CA GLY A 160 12.06 -7.11 8.06
C GLY A 160 11.42 -7.66 6.78
N VAL A 161 10.68 -8.76 6.89
CA VAL A 161 10.07 -9.41 5.73
C VAL A 161 8.69 -8.82 5.40
N HIS A 162 7.93 -8.40 6.43
CA HIS A 162 6.62 -7.76 6.31
C HIS A 162 6.40 -6.72 7.41
N PRO A 163 5.55 -5.70 7.17
CA PRO A 163 5.11 -4.77 8.23
C PRO A 163 4.55 -5.54 9.43
N GLY A 164 5.10 -5.30 10.62
CA GLY A 164 4.68 -5.96 11.87
C GLY A 164 5.19 -7.40 12.06
N GLY A 165 5.92 -7.98 11.11
CA GLY A 165 6.42 -9.36 11.20
C GLY A 165 7.71 -9.51 12.00
N LEU A 166 7.88 -10.68 12.63
CA LEU A 166 9.17 -11.11 13.20
C LEU A 166 10.25 -11.17 12.09
N ARG A 167 11.52 -11.00 12.49
CA ARG A 167 12.70 -11.08 11.60
C ARG A 167 12.84 -12.51 11.04
N ALA A 168 12.08 -12.84 10.00
CA ALA A 168 12.34 -14.03 9.22
C ALA A 168 13.68 -13.89 8.47
N PRO A 169 14.37 -15.02 8.25
CA PRO A 169 15.55 -15.06 7.38
C PRO A 169 15.19 -14.59 5.97
N ILE A 170 16.16 -13.97 5.29
CA ILE A 170 15.99 -13.50 3.91
C ILE A 170 16.43 -14.65 3.00
N GLN A 171 15.58 -15.03 2.05
CA GLN A 171 15.93 -16.07 1.08
C GLN A 171 16.93 -15.52 0.05
N GLU A 172 17.82 -16.37 -0.44
CA GLU A 172 18.70 -16.04 -1.55
C GLU A 172 17.91 -15.50 -2.76
N GLY A 173 18.41 -14.41 -3.35
CA GLY A 173 17.76 -13.73 -4.48
C GLY A 173 16.57 -12.84 -4.13
N GLN A 174 16.04 -12.89 -2.91
CA GLN A 174 14.96 -11.98 -2.48
C GLN A 174 15.50 -10.59 -2.10
N PRO A 175 14.77 -9.50 -2.44
CA PRO A 175 15.14 -8.17 -2.00
C PRO A 175 14.94 -8.04 -0.48
N ILE A 176 15.84 -7.29 0.16
CA ILE A 176 15.67 -6.89 1.56
C ILE A 176 14.61 -5.80 1.59
N ARG A 177 13.53 -5.99 2.34
CA ARG A 177 12.48 -4.99 2.47
C ARG A 177 12.68 -4.10 3.69
N MET A 178 12.50 -2.81 3.46
CA MET A 178 12.38 -1.81 4.53
C MET A 178 11.02 -1.14 4.39
N TRP A 179 10.40 -0.75 5.49
CA TRP A 179 9.12 -0.05 5.46
C TRP A 179 9.08 1.14 6.40
N CYS A 180 8.29 2.13 6.02
CA CYS A 180 7.99 3.31 6.81
C CYS A 180 6.47 3.44 6.97
N ALA A 181 6.02 3.88 8.14
CA ALA A 181 4.61 4.22 8.34
C ALA A 181 4.23 5.56 7.69
N GLU A 182 5.22 6.33 7.24
CA GLU A 182 5.04 7.57 6.49
C GLU A 182 5.53 7.46 5.05
N PRO A 183 4.91 8.22 4.12
CA PRO A 183 5.36 8.25 2.74
C PRO A 183 6.73 8.92 2.61
N LEU A 184 7.53 8.48 1.64
CA LEU A 184 8.89 8.95 1.41
C LEU A 184 8.98 9.78 0.13
N ASP A 185 9.77 10.85 0.13
CA ASP A 185 10.06 11.60 -1.09
C ASP A 185 11.00 10.78 -2.00
N PRO A 186 10.53 10.27 -3.16
CA PRO A 186 11.35 9.46 -4.05
C PRO A 186 12.56 10.20 -4.64
N ARG A 187 12.58 11.54 -4.64
CA ARG A 187 13.73 12.34 -5.09
C ARG A 187 14.93 12.23 -4.15
N SER A 188 14.65 11.97 -2.88
CA SER A 188 15.65 11.85 -1.82
C SER A 188 16.23 10.44 -1.68
N LEU A 189 15.70 9.47 -2.44
CA LEU A 189 16.13 8.07 -2.39
C LEU A 189 17.32 7.82 -3.32
N HIS A 190 18.46 7.51 -2.73
CA HIS A 190 19.71 7.25 -3.44
C HIS A 190 20.26 5.87 -3.12
N SER A 191 20.63 5.10 -4.14
CA SER A 191 21.16 3.73 -3.93
C SER A 191 22.53 3.74 -3.24
N GLU A 192 23.34 4.77 -3.48
CA GLU A 192 24.65 4.96 -2.86
C GLU A 192 24.61 5.13 -1.33
N ASP A 193 23.43 5.46 -0.78
CA ASP A 193 23.21 5.60 0.67
C ASP A 193 23.14 4.23 1.38
N PHE A 194 23.11 3.12 0.62
CA PHE A 194 22.90 1.76 1.12
C PHE A 194 24.02 0.82 0.70
N SER A 195 24.44 -0.05 1.61
CA SER A 195 25.41 -1.10 1.31
C SER A 195 25.19 -2.36 2.14
N ILE A 196 25.54 -3.53 1.60
CA ILE A 196 25.52 -4.79 2.35
C ILE A 196 26.95 -5.17 2.72
N TRP A 197 27.11 -5.59 3.98
CA TRP A 197 28.38 -6.01 4.55
C TRP A 197 28.26 -7.41 5.12
N PHE A 198 29.28 -8.24 4.91
CA PHE A 198 29.41 -9.54 5.55
C PHE A 198 30.34 -9.49 6.77
N HIS A 199 29.91 -10.13 7.85
CA HIS A 199 30.62 -10.25 9.12
C HIS A 199 30.87 -11.73 9.44
N PRO A 200 32.09 -12.25 9.20
CA PRO A 200 32.40 -13.63 9.55
C PRO A 200 32.39 -13.82 11.07
N TRP A 201 31.78 -14.90 11.58
CA TRP A 201 31.68 -15.15 13.04
C TRP A 201 33.04 -15.27 13.74
N ASN A 202 34.07 -15.69 12.98
CA ASN A 202 35.43 -15.86 13.49
C ASN A 202 36.30 -14.60 13.33
N ALA A 203 35.72 -13.45 12.96
CA ALA A 203 36.46 -12.20 12.90
C ALA A 203 36.99 -11.83 14.29
N ARG A 204 38.32 -11.87 14.48
CA ARG A 204 38.94 -11.35 15.70
C ARG A 204 38.65 -9.86 15.79
N LYS A 205 38.10 -9.42 16.92
CA LYS A 205 37.81 -8.02 17.23
C LYS A 205 39.07 -7.18 16.98
N GLY A 206 39.03 -6.29 15.98
CA GLY A 206 40.15 -5.40 15.61
C GLY A 206 41.06 -5.89 14.48
N GLN A 207 40.87 -7.09 13.93
CA GLN A 207 41.42 -7.40 12.61
C GLN A 207 40.45 -6.87 11.55
N PRO A 208 40.93 -6.16 10.51
CA PRO A 208 40.12 -5.87 9.33
C PRO A 208 39.84 -7.20 8.63
N GLY A 209 38.84 -7.93 9.13
CA GLY A 209 38.27 -9.06 8.44
C GLY A 209 37.84 -8.58 7.06
N SER A 210 38.07 -9.41 6.05
CA SER A 210 37.60 -9.21 4.68
C SER A 210 36.07 -9.17 4.67
N SER A 211 35.49 -8.05 5.07
CA SER A 211 34.07 -7.81 4.89
C SER A 211 33.81 -7.75 3.40
N LEU A 212 32.98 -8.67 2.92
CA LEU A 212 32.46 -8.56 1.57
C LEU A 212 31.53 -7.34 1.56
N TYR A 213 31.81 -6.43 0.64
CA TYR A 213 30.99 -5.26 0.35
C TYR A 213 30.18 -5.57 -0.91
N SER A 214 28.86 -5.42 -0.85
CA SER A 214 28.02 -5.39 -2.03
C SER A 214 27.30 -4.04 -2.09
N PRO A 215 27.40 -3.29 -3.21
CA PRO A 215 26.49 -2.19 -3.46
C PRO A 215 25.06 -2.73 -3.59
N VAL A 216 24.09 -1.86 -3.30
CA VAL A 216 22.66 -2.19 -3.29
C VAL A 216 21.96 -1.29 -4.29
N ARG A 217 21.05 -1.87 -5.07
CA ARG A 217 20.05 -1.10 -5.81
C ARG A 217 18.82 -0.96 -4.93
N VAL A 218 18.39 0.27 -4.68
CA VAL A 218 17.20 0.55 -3.87
C VAL A 218 16.10 1.12 -4.75
N ALA A 219 14.89 0.60 -4.57
CA ALA A 219 13.68 1.09 -5.24
C ALA A 219 12.56 1.30 -4.22
N LEU A 220 11.84 2.41 -4.34
CA LEU A 220 10.59 2.63 -3.63
C LEU A 220 9.48 1.91 -4.41
N VAL A 221 8.97 0.80 -3.89
CA VAL A 221 7.99 -0.05 -4.59
C VAL A 221 6.55 0.26 -4.17
N GLN A 222 6.37 0.88 -3.01
CA GLN A 222 5.08 1.35 -2.50
C GLN A 222 5.29 2.68 -1.80
N ASN A 223 4.36 3.63 -1.95
CA ASN A 223 4.43 4.94 -1.30
C ASN A 223 3.04 5.55 -1.05
N ARG A 224 2.17 4.89 -0.28
CA ARG A 224 0.76 5.27 -0.11
C ARG A 224 0.58 6.55 0.73
N HIS A 225 -0.56 7.21 0.54
CA HIS A 225 -1.00 8.30 1.41
C HIS A 225 -1.31 7.76 2.81
N SER A 226 -0.77 8.39 3.86
CA SER A 226 -0.97 7.96 5.26
C SER A 226 -2.45 7.98 5.68
N ASP A 227 -3.22 8.97 5.21
CA ASP A 227 -4.67 9.11 5.45
C ASP A 227 -5.52 7.93 4.94
N LEU A 228 -4.96 7.07 4.08
CA LEU A 228 -5.68 5.95 3.47
C LEU A 228 -5.32 4.60 4.07
N LEU A 229 -4.36 4.58 4.99
CA LEU A 229 -3.83 3.35 5.58
C LEU A 229 -4.72 2.85 6.70
N LEU A 230 -4.85 1.53 6.78
CA LEU A 230 -5.32 0.87 7.99
C LEU A 230 -4.22 0.87 9.05
N GLN A 231 -4.61 0.68 10.31
CA GLN A 231 -3.63 0.55 11.41
C GLN A 231 -2.63 -0.57 11.08
N ASN A 232 -1.33 -0.27 11.27
CA ASN A 232 -0.19 -1.17 11.01
C ASN A 232 0.17 -1.41 9.53
N GLU A 233 -0.44 -0.70 8.58
CA GLU A 233 0.06 -0.72 7.20
C GLU A 233 1.27 0.20 7.03
N ALA A 234 2.19 -0.20 6.15
CA ALA A 234 3.30 0.65 5.73
C ALA A 234 2.85 1.61 4.63
N ALA A 235 3.08 2.90 4.82
CA ALA A 235 2.95 3.89 3.75
C ALA A 235 3.98 3.61 2.65
N ALA A 236 5.25 3.53 3.03
CA ALA A 236 6.35 3.33 2.09
C ALA A 236 7.00 1.95 2.27
N ILE A 237 7.37 1.32 1.15
CA ILE A 237 8.17 0.09 1.12
C ILE A 237 9.35 0.29 0.17
N LEU A 238 10.56 0.10 0.68
CA LEU A 238 11.79 0.06 -0.10
C LEU A 238 12.21 -1.40 -0.33
N GLU A 239 12.62 -1.70 -1.55
CA GLU A 239 13.29 -2.96 -1.90
C GLU A 239 14.78 -2.70 -2.17
N CYS A 240 15.62 -3.30 -1.33
CA CYS A 240 17.06 -3.25 -1.37
C CYS A 240 17.60 -4.54 -2.00
N THR A 241 17.96 -4.50 -3.27
CA THR A 241 18.50 -5.64 -4.02
C THR A 241 20.04 -5.60 -4.03
N PRO A 242 20.75 -6.63 -3.54
CA PRO A 242 22.20 -6.72 -3.71
C PRO A 242 22.56 -6.71 -5.21
N GLN A 243 23.52 -5.90 -5.63
CA GLN A 243 24.01 -5.93 -7.02
C GLN A 243 24.98 -7.08 -7.27
N VAL A 244 25.64 -7.56 -6.22
CA VAL A 244 26.45 -8.78 -6.24
C VAL A 244 25.68 -9.87 -5.49
N PRO A 245 25.48 -11.07 -6.08
CA PRO A 245 24.86 -12.18 -5.37
C PRO A 245 25.55 -12.45 -4.04
N LEU A 246 24.76 -12.65 -2.99
CA LEU A 246 25.26 -12.98 -1.67
C LEU A 246 25.36 -14.50 -1.56
N ASP A 247 26.49 -15.01 -1.08
CA ASP A 247 26.70 -16.45 -0.90
C ASP A 247 26.11 -16.91 0.46
N PRO A 248 25.04 -17.72 0.46
CA PRO A 248 24.40 -18.21 1.69
C PRO A 248 25.26 -19.22 2.46
N LEU A 249 26.30 -19.78 1.83
CA LEU A 249 27.22 -20.72 2.48
C LEU A 249 28.28 -20.00 3.34
N LEU A 250 28.35 -18.67 3.28
CA LEU A 250 29.26 -17.90 4.11
C LEU A 250 28.86 -17.98 5.58
N HIS A 251 29.74 -18.57 6.39
CA HIS A 251 29.57 -18.66 7.85
C HIS A 251 29.75 -17.31 8.53
N GLY A 252 28.66 -16.56 8.67
CA GLY A 252 28.66 -15.27 9.31
C GLY A 252 27.29 -14.62 9.36
N GLN A 253 27.28 -13.30 9.39
CA GLN A 253 26.07 -12.49 9.41
C GLN A 253 26.19 -11.38 8.39
N PHE A 254 25.10 -11.11 7.67
CA PHE A 254 25.04 -9.95 6.78
C PHE A 254 24.42 -8.77 7.52
N SER A 255 24.81 -7.56 7.13
CA SER A 255 24.17 -6.33 7.60
C SER A 255 23.88 -5.40 6.43
N LEU A 256 22.64 -4.90 6.34
CA LEU A 256 22.31 -3.74 5.52
C LEU A 256 22.70 -2.49 6.30
N ARG A 257 23.59 -1.69 5.72
CA ARG A 257 24.08 -0.44 6.30
C ARG A 257 23.51 0.74 5.53
N VAL A 258 23.08 1.74 6.29
CA VAL A 258 22.69 3.05 5.78
C VAL A 258 23.78 4.05 6.15
N ASN A 259 24.20 4.86 5.18
CA ASN A 259 25.19 5.91 5.38
C ASN A 259 24.66 6.96 6.37
N ARG A 260 25.57 7.59 7.11
CA ARG A 260 25.19 8.60 8.13
C ARG A 260 24.62 9.87 7.49
N ASP A 261 25.07 10.16 6.29
CA ASP A 261 24.66 11.27 5.42
C ASP A 261 23.59 10.85 4.40
N ALA A 262 22.87 9.74 4.67
CA ALA A 262 21.74 9.34 3.83
C ALA A 262 20.71 10.46 3.75
N ARG A 263 20.28 10.77 2.53
CA ARG A 263 19.47 11.96 2.23
C ARG A 263 17.97 11.70 2.25
N LEU A 264 17.56 10.45 2.43
CA LEU A 264 16.16 10.04 2.42
C LEU A 264 15.35 10.86 3.42
N VAL A 265 14.24 11.43 2.96
CA VAL A 265 13.26 12.17 3.77
C VAL A 265 11.85 11.72 3.47
N ASP A 266 10.94 11.94 4.41
CA ASP A 266 9.50 11.86 4.21
C ASP A 266 8.97 13.07 3.41
N PHE A 267 7.65 13.13 3.19
CA PHE A 267 7.01 14.27 2.50
C PHE A 267 7.11 15.60 3.26
N GLY A 268 7.29 15.57 4.58
CA GLY A 268 7.51 16.75 5.43
C GLY A 268 8.97 17.23 5.45
N GLY A 269 9.90 16.47 4.85
CA GLY A 269 11.33 16.74 4.86
C GLY A 269 12.03 16.24 6.12
N HIS A 270 11.38 15.40 6.94
CA HIS A 270 12.03 14.79 8.09
C HIS A 270 12.78 13.52 7.70
N SER A 271 13.87 13.25 8.40
CA SER A 271 14.67 12.04 8.19
C SER A 271 13.94 10.85 8.84
N PRO A 272 13.62 9.76 8.10
CA PRO A 272 13.00 8.56 8.65
C PRO A 272 14.00 7.71 9.44
N TRP A 273 15.18 8.24 9.74
CA TRP A 273 16.20 7.56 10.54
C TRP A 273 15.99 7.88 12.03
N PRO A 274 16.17 6.90 12.93
CA PRO A 274 16.18 7.16 14.36
C PRO A 274 17.17 8.29 14.73
N PRO A 275 16.92 9.09 15.77
CA PRO A 275 17.84 10.16 16.15
C PRO A 275 19.24 9.60 16.50
N ALA A 276 20.29 10.30 16.05
CA ALA A 276 21.70 9.86 16.05
C ALA A 276 22.33 9.54 17.44
N GLY A 277 21.55 9.54 18.53
CA GLY A 277 21.99 9.12 19.87
C GLY A 277 21.57 7.70 20.26
N ALA A 278 20.65 7.05 19.53
CA ALA A 278 20.05 5.78 19.96
C ALA A 278 20.84 4.53 19.54
N THR A 279 21.60 4.57 18.44
CA THR A 279 22.13 3.35 17.79
C THR A 279 23.60 3.41 17.39
N GLY A 280 24.34 4.44 17.80
CA GLY A 280 25.74 4.63 17.41
C GLY A 280 25.89 5.32 16.04
N PRO A 281 27.09 5.32 15.45
CA PRO A 281 27.40 6.17 14.29
C PRO A 281 26.77 5.74 12.96
N ARG A 282 26.05 4.60 12.91
CA ARG A 282 25.48 3.98 11.69
C ARG A 282 24.22 3.19 12.00
N PHE A 283 23.28 3.16 11.06
CA PHE A 283 22.15 2.22 11.10
C PHE A 283 22.56 0.93 10.40
N GLU A 284 22.66 -0.15 11.17
CA GLU A 284 23.01 -1.47 10.67
C GLU A 284 21.92 -2.48 11.02
N PHE A 285 21.33 -3.07 10.00
CA PHE A 285 20.29 -4.10 10.14
C PHE A 285 20.88 -5.45 9.82
N TYR A 286 21.05 -6.27 10.85
CA TYR A 286 21.61 -7.60 10.70
C TYR A 286 20.56 -8.62 10.29
N PHE A 287 20.90 -9.47 9.32
CA PHE A 287 20.04 -10.54 8.83
C PHE A 287 20.85 -11.81 8.55
N LYS A 288 20.14 -12.94 8.48
CA LYS A 288 20.65 -14.21 8.00
C LYS A 288 20.12 -14.44 6.60
N LEU A 289 21.00 -14.91 5.72
CA LEU A 289 20.64 -15.37 4.38
C LEU A 289 20.40 -16.87 4.46
N GLU A 290 19.26 -17.33 3.97
CA GLU A 290 18.99 -18.75 3.79
C GLU A 290 19.19 -19.12 2.32
N PRO A 291 19.84 -20.26 2.03
CA PRO A 291 19.95 -20.74 0.67
C PRO A 291 18.55 -20.97 0.12
N GLN A 292 18.35 -20.62 -1.15
CA GLN A 292 17.10 -20.96 -1.80
C GLN A 292 17.01 -22.49 -1.87
N ASP A 293 16.02 -23.08 -1.20
CA ASP A 293 15.86 -24.53 -1.18
C ASP A 293 15.81 -25.06 -2.63
N ALA A 294 16.82 -25.86 -3.00
CA ALA A 294 17.03 -26.38 -4.35
C ALA A 294 15.87 -27.26 -4.86
N GLN A 295 14.84 -27.50 -4.03
CA GLN A 295 13.70 -28.35 -4.35
C GLN A 295 12.43 -27.58 -4.70
N GLY A 296 12.38 -26.24 -4.62
CA GLY A 296 11.15 -25.49 -4.92
C GLY A 296 9.94 -25.90 -4.07
N GLN A 297 10.15 -26.72 -3.03
CA GLN A 297 9.13 -27.03 -2.04
C GLN A 297 9.07 -25.83 -1.11
N SER A 298 8.15 -24.92 -1.39
CA SER A 298 7.71 -23.88 -0.47
C SER A 298 7.17 -24.55 0.81
N GLN A 299 8.08 -24.87 1.73
CA GLN A 299 7.72 -25.31 3.06
C GLN A 299 7.31 -24.08 3.86
N LEU A 300 6.00 -23.83 3.88
CA LEU A 300 5.41 -22.83 4.75
C LEU A 300 5.42 -23.38 6.19
N ARG A 301 6.44 -23.02 6.97
CA ARG A 301 6.48 -23.38 8.40
C ARG A 301 5.46 -22.53 9.15
N LEU A 302 4.35 -23.18 9.47
CA LEU A 302 3.22 -22.58 10.15
C LEU A 302 3.07 -23.22 11.55
N GLU A 303 3.29 -22.48 12.63
CA GLU A 303 3.06 -22.95 14.02
C GLU A 303 1.62 -22.66 14.45
N PHE A 304 0.65 -23.53 14.11
CA PHE A 304 -0.78 -23.19 14.33
C PHE A 304 -1.61 -24.13 15.20
N LEU A 305 -1.17 -25.34 15.58
CA LEU A 305 -2.09 -26.27 16.24
C LEU A 305 -1.45 -27.15 17.33
N ASP A 306 -2.06 -27.08 18.52
CA ASP A 306 -1.98 -28.08 19.58
C ASP A 306 -2.54 -29.42 19.06
N ARG A 307 -1.93 -30.54 19.48
CA ARG A 307 -2.25 -31.91 19.06
C ARG A 307 -3.70 -32.33 19.33
N GLU A 308 -4.42 -31.59 20.16
CA GLU A 308 -5.77 -31.95 20.61
C GLU A 308 -6.87 -31.83 19.53
N ASN A 309 -6.61 -31.15 18.39
CA ASN A 309 -7.61 -30.90 17.34
C ASN A 309 -7.33 -31.58 15.98
N LEU A 310 -6.56 -32.67 15.95
CA LEU A 310 -6.35 -33.44 14.71
C LEU A 310 -7.58 -34.29 14.36
N SER A 311 -8.25 -33.98 13.25
CA SER A 311 -9.20 -34.88 12.61
C SER A 311 -8.45 -35.97 11.84
N SER A 312 -8.81 -37.24 12.05
CA SER A 312 -8.22 -38.40 11.36
C SER A 312 -9.01 -38.86 10.13
N GLN A 313 -10.03 -38.11 9.71
CA GLN A 313 -10.83 -38.46 8.54
C GLN A 313 -10.18 -37.96 7.25
N GLU A 314 -9.95 -38.88 6.31
CA GLU A 314 -9.70 -38.53 4.91
C GLU A 314 -10.91 -37.76 4.35
N VAL A 315 -10.63 -36.62 3.72
CA VAL A 315 -11.64 -35.82 3.02
C VAL A 315 -11.69 -36.30 1.57
N PRO A 316 -12.75 -36.99 1.11
CA PRO A 316 -12.75 -37.75 -0.16
C PRO A 316 -12.57 -36.95 -1.46
N TRP A 317 -12.41 -35.63 -1.37
CA TRP A 317 -12.35 -34.69 -2.50
C TRP A 317 -11.20 -33.67 -2.36
N ALA A 318 -10.32 -33.85 -1.36
CA ALA A 318 -9.14 -33.02 -1.21
C ALA A 318 -8.03 -33.49 -2.17
N ASP A 319 -7.73 -32.70 -3.20
CA ASP A 319 -6.55 -32.89 -4.04
C ASP A 319 -5.34 -32.23 -3.34
N GLY A 320 -4.66 -32.99 -2.49
CA GLY A 320 -3.45 -32.57 -1.79
C GLY A 320 -3.18 -33.45 -0.57
N GLU A 321 -1.91 -33.77 -0.32
CA GLU A 321 -1.52 -34.49 0.90
C GLU A 321 -1.03 -33.48 1.94
N VAL A 322 -1.55 -33.60 3.16
CA VAL A 322 -1.08 -32.84 4.31
C VAL A 322 -0.53 -33.84 5.31
N GLU A 323 0.79 -33.86 5.48
CA GLU A 323 1.46 -34.70 6.47
C GLU A 323 1.87 -33.86 7.67
N LEU A 324 1.47 -34.29 8.88
CA LEU A 324 1.94 -33.68 10.12
C LEU A 324 2.87 -34.63 10.87
N GLU A 325 4.19 -34.39 10.79
CA GLU A 325 5.18 -35.16 11.55
C GLU A 325 5.92 -34.25 12.55
N ARG A 326 5.88 -34.58 13.86
CA ARG A 326 6.64 -33.88 14.91
C ARG A 326 6.42 -32.35 14.97
N GLY A 327 5.20 -31.88 14.69
CA GLY A 327 4.88 -30.44 14.67
C GLY A 327 5.27 -29.73 13.36
N ARG A 328 5.66 -30.49 12.33
CA ARG A 328 5.91 -30.00 10.98
C ARG A 328 4.73 -30.36 10.09
N LEU A 329 4.08 -29.34 9.53
CA LEU A 329 3.07 -29.49 8.49
C LEU A 329 3.76 -29.48 7.12
N THR A 330 3.61 -30.55 6.36
CA THR A 330 4.06 -30.63 4.96
C THR A 330 2.81 -30.67 4.09
N VAL A 331 2.63 -29.65 3.25
CA VAL A 331 1.52 -29.60 2.29
C VAL A 331 2.07 -29.88 0.90
N ALA A 332 1.69 -31.01 0.32
CA ALA A 332 1.91 -31.28 -1.10
C ALA A 332 0.77 -30.64 -1.88
N LEU A 333 1.05 -29.48 -2.48
CA LEU A 333 0.11 -28.84 -3.40
C LEU A 333 -0.07 -29.71 -4.64
N PRO A 334 -1.29 -29.86 -5.16
CA PRO A 334 -1.53 -30.62 -6.38
C PRO A 334 -0.75 -30.01 -7.55
N THR A 335 -0.36 -30.82 -8.53
CA THR A 335 0.44 -30.39 -9.69
C THR A 335 -0.22 -29.28 -10.50
N CYS A 336 -1.53 -29.07 -10.33
CA CYS A 336 -2.29 -27.98 -10.96
C CYS A 336 -2.13 -26.62 -10.27
N SER A 337 -1.57 -26.53 -9.06
CA SER A 337 -1.47 -25.28 -8.28
C SER A 337 -0.55 -24.22 -8.91
N GLY A 338 0.22 -24.57 -9.94
CA GLY A 338 1.14 -23.65 -10.60
C GLY A 338 2.20 -23.08 -9.65
N THR A 339 3.08 -22.23 -10.17
CA THR A 339 4.17 -21.59 -9.40
C THR A 339 3.84 -20.15 -9.00
N GLY A 340 2.63 -19.67 -9.31
CA GLY A 340 2.25 -18.26 -9.20
C GLY A 340 2.90 -17.33 -10.25
N ALA A 341 3.85 -17.83 -11.06
CA ALA A 341 4.55 -17.03 -12.06
C ALA A 341 3.67 -16.62 -13.27
N ASP A 342 2.60 -17.35 -13.53
CA ASP A 342 1.68 -17.12 -14.65
C ASP A 342 0.52 -16.16 -14.32
N GLY A 343 0.51 -15.55 -13.13
CA GLY A 343 -0.59 -14.71 -12.64
C GLY A 343 -1.81 -15.50 -12.18
N ASP A 344 -2.89 -14.79 -11.89
CA ASP A 344 -4.15 -15.38 -11.41
C ASP A 344 -4.73 -16.33 -12.47
N ARG A 345 -4.90 -17.61 -12.12
CA ARG A 345 -5.66 -18.55 -12.93
C ARG A 345 -7.11 -18.59 -12.43
N GLN A 346 -8.05 -18.22 -13.30
CA GLN A 346 -9.47 -18.52 -13.08
C GLN A 346 -9.66 -20.03 -13.21
N LEU A 347 -9.93 -20.69 -12.08
CA LEU A 347 -10.38 -22.07 -12.07
C LEU A 347 -11.83 -22.08 -12.56
N LEU A 348 -12.05 -22.60 -13.77
CA LEU A 348 -13.38 -22.83 -14.33
C LEU A 348 -13.96 -24.09 -13.68
N GLY A 349 -14.57 -23.93 -12.51
CA GLY A 349 -15.30 -24.97 -11.79
C GLY A 349 -16.43 -24.37 -10.97
N GLU A 350 -17.50 -25.12 -10.76
CA GLU A 350 -18.56 -24.71 -9.84
C GLU A 350 -18.01 -24.78 -8.41
N ALA A 351 -18.14 -23.69 -7.65
CA ALA A 351 -17.77 -23.67 -6.24
C ALA A 351 -18.72 -24.60 -5.47
N LEU A 352 -18.20 -25.75 -5.03
CA LEU A 352 -18.88 -26.65 -4.11
C LEU A 352 -18.56 -26.19 -2.69
N GLU A 353 -19.46 -25.38 -2.12
CA GLU A 353 -19.47 -25.11 -0.68
C GLU A 353 -20.22 -26.25 0.01
N SER A 354 -19.53 -27.02 0.85
CA SER A 354 -20.14 -27.95 1.79
C SER A 354 -19.70 -27.61 3.20
N ASP A 355 -20.66 -27.45 4.11
CA ASP A 355 -20.39 -27.34 5.54
C ASP A 355 -19.84 -28.69 6.06
N LEU A 356 -18.62 -28.67 6.59
CA LEU A 356 -17.94 -29.84 7.15
C LEU A 356 -18.56 -30.33 8.47
N HIS A 357 -19.58 -29.63 8.98
CA HIS A 357 -20.30 -29.96 10.21
C HIS A 357 -21.79 -30.29 10.01
N ALA A 358 -22.25 -30.44 8.76
CA ALA A 358 -23.62 -30.84 8.43
C ALA A 358 -23.86 -32.35 8.45
#